data_AF-A0A7G5Z4J7-F1
#
_entry.id   AF-A0A7G5Z4J7-F1
#
_cell.length_a   1.000
_cell.length_b   1.000
_cell.length_c   1.000
_cell.angle_alpha   90.00
_cell.angle_beta   90.00
_cell.angle_gamma   90.00
#
_symmetry.space_group_name_H-M   'P 1'
#
loop_
_entity.id
_entity.type
_entity.pdbx_description
1 polymer ?
#
loop_
_entity_poly.entity_id
_entity_poly.type
_entity_poly.pdbx_seq_one_letter_code
_entity_poly.pdbx_strand_id
1 'polypeptide(L)'
;MRVLHVTLLLAPILLLGALAPPGATTKRADRASQCGATETIVYSCRFRRAVGSVCASKNAIHYRYGPPNRPAIDLVTDRKWSNIRLGTITGGGGGQESIRFTAGRYHYIVFKGVGGQYTDVPGKTWSGIHVSRDGKQVSTQQCPGTATIAGDWTAPIYAAAPESVRGTLDDGDARFQMWF
;
A
#
# COMPACT_ATOMS: atom_id res chain seq x y z
N MET A 1 -61.10 65.42 -9.67
CA MET A 1 -59.71 65.91 -9.78
C MET A 1 -58.95 65.49 -8.52
N ARG A 2 -58.07 64.48 -8.60
CA ARG A 2 -57.18 64.08 -7.49
C ARG A 2 -55.76 64.03 -8.04
N VAL A 3 -54.92 64.90 -7.49
CA VAL A 3 -53.52 65.09 -7.87
C VAL A 3 -52.65 64.11 -7.09
N LEU A 4 -51.77 63.43 -7.83
CA LEU A 4 -50.76 62.47 -7.39
C LEU A 4 -49.78 63.11 -6.38
N HIS A 5 -49.47 62.39 -5.30
CA HIS A 5 -48.23 62.59 -4.54
C HIS A 5 -47.36 61.35 -4.72
N VAL A 6 -46.21 61.53 -5.38
CA VAL A 6 -45.17 60.51 -5.57
C VAL A 6 -44.14 60.71 -4.47
N THR A 7 -44.10 59.80 -3.50
CA THR A 7 -43.09 59.80 -2.44
C THR A 7 -41.95 58.89 -2.85
N LEU A 8 -40.80 59.50 -3.16
CA LEU A 8 -39.55 58.83 -3.51
C LEU A 8 -38.86 58.35 -2.22
N LEU A 9 -38.79 57.04 -1.98
CA LEU A 9 -38.00 56.45 -0.88
C LEU A 9 -36.69 55.91 -1.45
N LEU A 10 -35.58 56.57 -1.11
CA LEU A 10 -34.23 56.04 -1.28
C LEU A 10 -34.01 54.89 -0.29
N ALA A 11 -33.70 53.70 -0.81
CA ALA A 11 -33.21 52.58 -0.02
C ALA A 11 -31.66 52.52 -0.06
N PRO A 12 -30.97 52.36 1.07
CA PRO A 12 -29.53 52.20 1.09
C PRO A 12 -29.14 50.77 0.69
N ILE A 13 -28.24 50.66 -0.29
CA ILE A 13 -27.66 49.40 -0.76
C ILE A 13 -26.65 48.93 0.30
N LEU A 14 -27.01 47.89 1.06
CA LEU A 14 -26.10 47.15 1.94
C LEU A 14 -25.19 46.26 1.09
N LEU A 15 -23.91 46.66 0.94
CA LEU A 15 -22.86 45.78 0.42
C LEU A 15 -22.51 44.71 1.47
N LEU A 16 -23.04 43.50 1.31
CA LEU A 16 -22.52 42.32 2.00
C LEU A 16 -21.21 41.88 1.35
N GLY A 17 -20.09 42.18 2.00
CA GLY A 17 -18.79 41.59 1.68
C GLY A 17 -18.78 40.10 2.02
N ALA A 18 -18.72 39.24 1.01
CA ALA A 18 -18.55 37.80 1.18
C ALA A 18 -17.10 37.50 1.60
N LEU A 19 -16.88 37.27 2.90
CA LEU A 19 -15.67 36.65 3.41
C LEU A 19 -15.68 35.18 2.99
N ALA A 20 -14.89 34.82 1.98
CA ALA A 20 -14.62 33.43 1.66
C ALA A 20 -13.89 32.77 2.85
N PRO A 21 -14.38 31.64 3.39
CA PRO A 21 -13.67 30.95 4.45
C PRO A 21 -12.31 30.46 3.93
N PRO A 22 -11.24 30.53 4.75
CA PRO A 22 -9.94 29.99 4.38
C PRO A 22 -10.09 28.51 4.02
N GLY A 23 -9.57 28.15 2.84
CA GLY A 23 -9.72 26.83 2.24
C GLY A 23 -9.42 25.73 3.25
N ALA A 24 -10.42 24.88 3.50
CA ALA A 24 -10.22 23.64 4.21
C ALA A 24 -9.21 22.81 3.42
N THR A 25 -7.96 22.79 3.86
CA THR A 25 -6.99 21.79 3.41
C THR A 25 -7.54 20.45 3.86
N THR A 26 -8.20 19.72 2.96
CA THR A 26 -8.48 18.30 3.19
C THR A 26 -7.14 17.61 3.37
N LYS A 27 -6.76 17.39 4.63
CA LYS A 27 -5.64 16.52 4.99
C LYS A 27 -5.97 15.19 4.34
N ARG A 28 -5.31 14.88 3.22
CA ARG A 28 -5.40 13.57 2.59
C ARG A 28 -5.15 12.61 3.74
N ALA A 29 -6.10 11.73 4.03
CA ALA A 29 -5.89 10.69 5.01
C ALA A 29 -4.66 9.93 4.50
N ASP A 30 -3.50 10.19 5.12
CA ASP A 30 -2.29 9.45 4.82
C ASP A 30 -2.69 8.01 5.03
N ARG A 31 -2.73 7.25 3.92
CA ARG A 31 -3.10 5.84 3.97
C ARG A 31 -2.15 5.22 4.97
N ALA A 32 -2.71 4.79 6.10
CA ALA A 32 -1.92 4.45 7.28
C ALA A 32 -0.79 3.50 6.89
N SER A 33 0.45 3.94 7.07
CA SER A 33 1.67 3.22 6.70
C SER A 33 2.59 3.12 7.90
N GLN A 34 3.34 2.03 7.98
CA GLN A 34 4.41 1.85 8.98
C GLN A 34 5.77 2.34 8.46
N CYS A 35 5.82 2.94 7.27
CA CYS A 35 7.06 3.47 6.72
C CYS A 35 7.41 4.81 7.38
N GLY A 36 8.69 5.00 7.66
CA GLY A 36 9.25 6.25 8.15
C GLY A 36 9.26 7.33 7.07
N ALA A 37 9.52 8.57 7.48
CA ALA A 37 9.42 9.74 6.61
C ALA A 37 10.41 9.72 5.41
N THR A 38 11.54 9.02 5.53
CA THR A 38 12.57 8.91 4.49
C THR A 38 12.47 7.61 3.69
N GLU A 39 11.44 6.80 3.94
CA GLU A 39 11.26 5.52 3.27
C GLU A 39 10.18 5.60 2.19
N THR A 40 10.40 4.89 1.09
CA THR A 40 9.41 4.72 0.04
C THR A 40 8.45 3.60 0.42
N ILE A 41 7.14 3.86 0.30
CA ILE A 41 6.11 2.83 0.47
C ILE A 41 6.12 1.93 -0.76
N VAL A 42 6.56 0.68 -0.59
CA VAL A 42 6.45 -0.37 -1.61
C VAL A 42 5.05 -0.97 -1.59
N TYR A 43 4.58 -1.28 -0.38
CA TYR A 43 3.24 -1.78 -0.10
C TYR A 43 2.78 -1.24 1.25
N SER A 44 1.51 -0.89 1.38
CA SER A 44 0.88 -0.64 2.67
C SER A 44 -0.61 -0.94 2.62
N CYS A 45 -1.10 -1.68 3.61
CA CYS A 45 -2.52 -1.94 3.79
C CYS A 45 -2.91 -1.89 5.27
N ARG A 46 -4.07 -1.28 5.53
CA ARG A 46 -4.73 -1.34 6.82
C ARG A 46 -5.58 -2.62 6.92
N PHE A 47 -5.19 -3.49 7.83
CA PHE A 47 -5.98 -4.59 8.33
C PHE A 47 -6.73 -4.14 9.58
N ARG A 48 -7.74 -4.90 10.02
CA ARG A 48 -8.65 -4.55 11.15
C ARG A 48 -8.01 -3.68 12.24
N ARG A 49 -7.06 -4.25 13.00
CA ARG A 49 -6.34 -3.58 14.09
C ARG A 49 -4.85 -3.39 13.81
N ALA A 50 -4.43 -3.60 12.57
CA ALA A 50 -3.01 -3.62 12.20
C ALA A 50 -2.77 -2.91 10.87
N VAL A 51 -1.55 -2.44 10.67
CA VAL A 51 -1.07 -1.97 9.38
C VAL A 51 0.11 -2.86 9.01
N GLY A 52 0.04 -3.45 7.82
CA GLY A 52 1.16 -4.14 7.20
C GLY A 52 1.79 -3.22 6.17
N SER A 53 3.12 -3.14 6.13
CA SER A 53 3.83 -2.32 5.15
C SER A 53 5.15 -2.96 4.73
N VAL A 54 5.51 -2.74 3.48
CA VAL A 54 6.86 -2.95 2.95
C VAL A 54 7.44 -1.59 2.63
N CYS A 55 8.58 -1.28 3.26
CA CYS A 55 9.19 0.04 3.22
C CYS A 55 10.61 -0.09 2.67
N ALA A 56 10.91 0.68 1.63
CA ALA A 56 12.24 0.74 1.06
C ALA A 56 13.00 1.94 1.60
N SER A 57 14.16 1.69 2.20
CA SER A 57 15.16 2.71 2.53
C SER A 57 16.26 2.70 1.47
N LYS A 58 17.31 3.51 1.65
CA LYS A 58 18.45 3.56 0.72
C LYS A 58 19.14 2.19 0.54
N ASN A 59 19.26 1.39 1.59
CA ASN A 59 20.10 0.18 1.60
C ASN A 59 19.40 -1.05 2.22
N ALA A 60 18.10 -0.97 2.47
CA ALA A 60 17.37 -2.04 3.15
C ALA A 60 15.88 -2.00 2.83
N ILE A 61 15.24 -3.16 2.88
CA ILE A 61 13.79 -3.29 2.85
C ILE A 61 13.30 -3.76 4.21
N HIS A 62 12.26 -3.09 4.71
CA HIS A 62 11.57 -3.44 5.94
C HIS A 62 10.20 -4.03 5.64
N TYR A 63 9.89 -5.17 6.28
CA TYR A 63 8.53 -5.63 6.48
C TYR A 63 8.09 -5.26 7.89
N ARG A 64 7.03 -4.47 8.01
CA ARG A 64 6.48 -4.04 9.29
C ARG A 64 5.02 -4.42 9.41
N TYR A 65 4.65 -5.01 10.55
CA TYR A 65 3.27 -5.40 10.82
C TYR A 65 2.91 -5.20 12.29
N GLY A 66 1.73 -4.64 12.57
CA GLY A 66 1.24 -4.46 13.93
C GLY A 66 0.31 -3.26 14.06
N PRO A 67 -0.01 -2.83 15.30
CA PRO A 67 -0.82 -1.64 15.54
C PRO A 67 -0.29 -0.40 14.78
N PRO A 68 -1.17 0.52 14.36
CA PRO A 68 -0.74 1.73 13.63
C PRO A 68 0.33 2.52 14.39
N ASN A 69 1.40 2.89 13.70
CA ASN A 69 2.57 3.61 14.23
C ASN A 69 3.35 2.88 15.34
N ARG A 70 3.05 1.61 15.59
CA ARG A 70 3.68 0.75 16.62
C ARG A 70 3.78 -0.68 16.09
N PRO A 71 4.61 -0.93 15.06
CA PRO A 71 4.77 -2.27 14.51
C PRO A 71 5.23 -3.24 15.60
N ALA A 72 4.57 -4.38 15.70
CA ALA A 72 4.96 -5.46 16.61
C ALA A 72 6.00 -6.40 15.95
N ILE A 73 6.04 -6.39 14.62
CA ILE A 73 7.01 -7.08 13.78
C ILE A 73 7.70 -6.03 12.94
N ASP A 74 9.04 -6.00 12.95
CA ASP A 74 9.89 -5.24 12.04
C ASP A 74 11.03 -6.17 11.58
N LEU A 75 10.92 -6.66 10.35
CA LEU A 75 11.95 -7.47 9.71
C LEU A 75 12.69 -6.60 8.71
N VAL A 76 14.01 -6.59 8.81
CA VAL A 76 14.88 -5.90 7.85
C VAL A 76 15.64 -6.93 7.03
N THR A 77 15.93 -6.59 5.77
CA THR A 77 16.87 -7.37 4.94
C THR A 77 18.20 -7.56 5.65
N ASP A 78 18.70 -8.78 5.68
CA ASP A 78 20.03 -9.08 6.22
C ASP A 78 21.14 -8.56 5.29
N ARG A 79 22.39 -8.53 5.78
CA ARG A 79 23.54 -8.02 5.01
C ARG A 79 23.75 -8.72 3.66
N LYS A 80 23.36 -9.98 3.53
CA LYS A 80 23.47 -10.80 2.31
C LYS A 80 22.19 -10.81 1.49
N TRP A 81 21.13 -10.12 1.95
CA TRP A 81 19.79 -10.17 1.37
C TRP A 81 19.26 -11.60 1.23
N SER A 82 19.69 -12.50 2.12
CA SER A 82 19.33 -13.92 2.03
C SER A 82 17.92 -14.22 2.54
N ASN A 83 17.38 -13.31 3.36
CA ASN A 83 16.06 -13.41 3.97
C ASN A 83 14.93 -12.77 3.16
N ILE A 84 15.17 -12.27 1.94
CA ILE A 84 14.15 -11.69 1.06
C ILE A 84 14.13 -12.37 -0.30
N ARG A 85 12.95 -12.67 -0.84
CA ARG A 85 12.75 -13.20 -2.19
C ARG A 85 11.56 -12.55 -2.89
N LEU A 86 11.61 -12.49 -4.22
CA LEU A 86 10.61 -11.92 -5.10
C LEU A 86 10.01 -13.04 -5.96
N GLY A 87 8.72 -13.28 -5.85
CA GLY A 87 8.03 -14.33 -6.60
C GLY A 87 7.08 -13.73 -7.63
N THR A 88 6.96 -14.38 -8.78
CA THR A 88 6.00 -14.02 -9.83
C THR A 88 5.36 -15.29 -10.37
N ILE A 89 4.03 -15.31 -10.40
CA ILE A 89 3.23 -16.38 -10.97
C ILE A 89 2.36 -15.76 -12.05
N THR A 90 2.30 -16.39 -13.22
CA THR A 90 1.40 -15.99 -14.31
C THR A 90 0.51 -17.16 -14.69
N GLY A 91 -0.73 -16.88 -15.07
CA GLY A 91 -1.69 -17.93 -15.41
C GLY A 91 -3.06 -17.37 -15.76
N GLY A 92 -3.78 -18.03 -16.67
CA GLY A 92 -5.14 -17.64 -17.05
C GLY A 92 -5.27 -16.22 -17.64
N GLY A 93 -4.16 -15.62 -18.08
CA GLY A 93 -4.10 -14.23 -18.53
C GLY A 93 -3.81 -13.18 -17.46
N GLY A 94 -3.62 -13.61 -16.22
CA GLY A 94 -3.35 -12.75 -15.07
C GLY A 94 -2.01 -13.09 -14.43
N GLY A 95 -1.83 -12.58 -13.22
CA GLY A 95 -0.60 -12.81 -12.48
C GLY A 95 -0.71 -12.42 -11.02
N GLN A 96 0.23 -12.94 -10.23
CA GLN A 96 0.48 -12.55 -8.87
C GLN A 96 1.98 -12.31 -8.69
N GLU A 97 2.32 -11.18 -8.09
CA GLU A 97 3.66 -10.89 -7.65
C GLU A 97 3.70 -11.01 -6.12
N SER A 98 4.86 -11.34 -5.56
CA SER A 98 5.05 -11.44 -4.12
C SER A 98 6.44 -11.04 -3.64
N ILE A 99 6.52 -10.62 -2.38
CA ILE A 99 7.75 -10.34 -1.64
C ILE A 99 7.73 -11.18 -0.38
N ARG A 100 8.66 -12.13 -0.27
CA ARG A 100 8.79 -13.03 0.87
C ARG A 100 9.92 -12.59 1.78
N PHE A 101 9.62 -12.38 3.06
CA PHE A 101 10.58 -12.19 4.14
C PHE A 101 10.68 -13.46 4.98
N THR A 102 11.88 -13.88 5.35
CA THR A 102 12.12 -15.06 6.17
C THR A 102 12.70 -14.68 7.52
N ALA A 103 12.10 -15.21 8.60
CA ALA A 103 12.60 -15.04 9.97
C ALA A 103 12.55 -16.40 10.70
N GLY A 104 13.70 -17.08 10.76
CA GLY A 104 13.77 -18.45 11.26
C GLY A 104 12.87 -19.38 10.44
N ARG A 105 11.85 -19.95 11.08
CA ARG A 105 10.89 -20.89 10.46
C ARG A 105 9.68 -20.20 9.83
N TYR A 106 9.54 -18.88 10.02
CA TYR A 106 8.42 -18.12 9.50
C TYR A 106 8.77 -17.48 8.15
N HIS A 107 7.77 -17.46 7.27
CA HIS A 107 7.80 -16.72 6.02
C HIS A 107 6.61 -15.76 5.96
N TYR A 108 6.88 -14.50 5.70
CA TYR A 108 5.90 -13.43 5.56
C TYR A 108 5.88 -13.00 4.10
N ILE A 109 4.83 -13.33 3.40
CA ILE A 109 4.68 -13.10 1.97
C ILE A 109 3.66 -12.00 1.75
N VAL A 110 4.12 -10.86 1.27
CA VAL A 110 3.27 -9.76 0.81
C VAL A 110 2.99 -10.00 -0.66
N PHE A 111 1.73 -10.04 -1.07
CA PHE A 111 1.35 -10.36 -2.45
C PHE A 111 0.40 -9.31 -3.02
N LYS A 112 0.41 -9.18 -4.35
CA LYS A 112 -0.62 -8.50 -5.14
C LYS A 112 -0.89 -9.31 -6.40
N GLY A 113 -2.11 -9.28 -6.89
CA GLY A 113 -2.47 -10.00 -8.11
C GLY A 113 -3.60 -9.35 -8.88
N VAL A 114 -3.77 -9.82 -10.11
CA VAL A 114 -4.85 -9.44 -11.02
C VAL A 114 -5.42 -10.68 -11.70
N GLY A 115 -6.75 -10.76 -11.74
CA GLY A 115 -7.48 -11.86 -12.34
C GLY A 115 -7.30 -11.83 -13.85
N GLY A 116 -6.90 -12.94 -14.44
CA GLY A 116 -6.71 -13.04 -15.89
C GLY A 116 -8.02 -13.07 -16.66
N GLN A 117 -7.95 -12.84 -17.98
CA GLN A 117 -9.14 -12.85 -18.84
C GLN A 117 -9.88 -14.19 -18.89
N TYR A 118 -9.25 -15.29 -18.47
CA TYR A 118 -9.84 -16.63 -18.44
C TYR A 118 -10.29 -17.05 -17.03
N THR A 119 -10.47 -16.09 -16.12
CA THR A 119 -10.99 -16.33 -14.76
C THR A 119 -12.43 -15.86 -14.64
N ASP A 120 -13.15 -16.28 -13.60
CA ASP A 120 -14.52 -15.80 -13.32
C ASP A 120 -14.57 -14.31 -12.93
N VAL A 121 -13.42 -13.71 -12.65
CA VAL A 121 -13.29 -12.31 -12.21
C VAL A 121 -12.16 -11.58 -12.95
N PRO A 122 -12.25 -11.44 -14.30
CA PRO A 122 -11.21 -10.76 -15.09
C PRO A 122 -10.93 -9.34 -14.60
N GLY A 123 -9.65 -8.97 -14.55
CA GLY A 123 -9.21 -7.64 -14.13
C GLY A 123 -9.37 -7.36 -12.63
N LYS A 124 -9.98 -8.26 -11.85
CA LYS A 124 -10.12 -8.06 -10.41
C LYS A 124 -8.74 -8.08 -9.77
N THR A 125 -8.37 -7.00 -9.10
CA THR A 125 -7.12 -6.90 -8.34
C THR A 125 -7.33 -7.34 -6.90
N TRP A 126 -6.33 -8.00 -6.31
CA TRP A 126 -6.28 -8.28 -4.88
C TRP A 126 -4.86 -8.12 -4.36
N SER A 127 -4.72 -8.06 -3.03
CA SER A 127 -3.42 -8.02 -2.37
C SER A 127 -3.59 -8.40 -0.91
N GLY A 128 -2.49 -8.74 -0.24
CA GLY A 128 -2.56 -9.15 1.15
C GLY A 128 -1.24 -9.62 1.71
N ILE A 129 -1.34 -10.31 2.84
CA ILE A 129 -0.21 -10.89 3.55
C ILE A 129 -0.54 -12.36 3.87
N HIS A 130 0.30 -13.26 3.39
CA HIS A 130 0.32 -14.65 3.79
C HIS A 130 1.47 -14.88 4.78
N VAL A 131 1.23 -15.70 5.80
CA VAL A 131 2.22 -16.11 6.77
C VAL A 131 2.22 -17.63 6.83
N SER A 132 3.39 -18.22 6.65
CA SER A 132 3.61 -19.65 6.85
C SER A 132 4.71 -19.92 7.87
N ARG A 133 4.67 -21.12 8.43
CA ARG A 133 5.69 -21.64 9.34
C ARG A 133 5.97 -23.09 8.97
N ASP A 134 7.24 -23.43 8.74
CA ASP A 134 7.64 -24.79 8.33
C ASP A 134 6.83 -25.30 7.12
N GLY A 135 6.57 -24.41 6.15
CA GLY A 135 5.78 -24.69 4.95
C GLY A 135 4.26 -24.82 5.17
N LYS A 136 3.77 -24.68 6.40
CA LYS A 136 2.34 -24.73 6.72
C LYS A 136 1.77 -23.32 6.87
N GLN A 137 0.59 -23.09 6.31
CA GLN A 137 -0.12 -21.82 6.47
C GLN A 137 -0.42 -21.55 7.96
N VAL A 138 -0.04 -20.36 8.43
CA VAL A 138 -0.41 -19.82 9.74
C VAL A 138 -1.58 -18.86 9.59
N SER A 139 -1.54 -17.98 8.58
CA SER A 139 -2.59 -17.01 8.31
C SER A 139 -2.50 -16.49 6.88
N THR A 140 -3.64 -16.19 6.27
CA THR A 140 -3.72 -15.37 5.05
C THR A 140 -4.70 -14.25 5.30
N GLN A 141 -4.28 -13.01 5.08
CA GLN A 141 -5.10 -11.82 5.25
C GLN A 141 -5.17 -11.08 3.93
N GLN A 142 -6.34 -11.09 3.32
CA GLN A 142 -6.63 -10.23 2.18
C GLN A 142 -6.76 -8.78 2.65
N CYS A 143 -6.20 -7.84 1.89
CA CYS A 143 -6.35 -6.42 2.16
C CYS A 143 -7.83 -6.04 1.94
N PRO A 144 -8.55 -5.59 2.98
CA PRO A 144 -10.00 -5.39 2.90
C PRO A 144 -10.40 -4.16 2.07
N GLY A 145 -9.44 -3.34 1.66
CA GLY A 145 -9.66 -2.15 0.85
C GLY A 145 -8.51 -1.93 -0.12
N THR A 146 -8.35 -0.69 -0.59
CA THR A 146 -7.27 -0.37 -1.53
C THR A 146 -5.94 -0.22 -0.78
N ALA A 147 -4.99 -1.10 -1.06
CA ALA A 147 -3.61 -0.94 -0.62
C ALA A 147 -2.94 0.26 -1.31
N THR A 148 -1.95 0.87 -0.65
CA THR A 148 -0.97 1.74 -1.29
C THR A 148 0.13 0.85 -1.85
N ILE A 149 0.29 0.81 -3.17
CA ILE A 149 1.28 -0.04 -3.83
C ILE A 149 2.05 0.85 -4.81
N ALA A 150 3.38 0.77 -4.80
CA ALA A 150 4.18 1.39 -5.84
C ALA A 150 3.84 0.76 -7.21
N GLY A 151 3.75 1.57 -8.28
CA GLY A 151 3.34 1.10 -9.61
C GLY A 151 4.17 -0.10 -10.06
N ASP A 152 5.49 0.09 -10.10
CA ASP A 152 6.47 -1.00 -10.03
C ASP A 152 6.98 -1.09 -8.58
N TRP A 153 6.50 -2.10 -7.86
CA TRP A 153 6.91 -2.33 -6.49
C TRP A 153 8.25 -3.07 -6.35
N THR A 154 8.83 -3.57 -7.45
CA THR A 154 10.16 -4.19 -7.44
C THR A 154 11.27 -3.17 -7.64
N ALA A 155 11.03 -2.10 -8.41
CA ALA A 155 11.97 -0.99 -8.59
C ALA A 155 12.58 -0.46 -7.27
N PRO A 156 11.81 -0.10 -6.23
CA PRO A 156 12.39 0.36 -4.96
C PRO A 156 13.19 -0.73 -4.24
N ILE A 157 12.91 -2.02 -4.48
CA ILE A 157 13.65 -3.15 -3.92
C ILE A 157 15.02 -3.26 -4.59
N TYR A 158 15.04 -3.27 -5.92
CA TYR A 158 16.29 -3.31 -6.68
C TYR A 158 17.16 -2.06 -6.43
N ALA A 159 16.55 -0.89 -6.29
CA ALA A 159 17.26 0.35 -5.96
C ALA A 159 17.99 0.25 -4.61
N ALA A 160 17.38 -0.39 -3.61
CA ALA A 160 17.97 -0.58 -2.28
C ALA A 160 18.98 -1.75 -2.21
N ALA A 161 18.85 -2.73 -3.11
CA ALA A 161 19.70 -3.91 -3.13
C ALA A 161 21.11 -3.62 -3.71
N PRO A 162 22.18 -4.14 -3.08
CA PRO A 162 23.51 -4.19 -3.70
C PRO A 162 23.45 -4.89 -5.05
N GLU A 163 24.20 -4.39 -6.03
CA GLU A 163 24.20 -4.94 -7.39
C GLU A 163 24.51 -6.45 -7.41
N SER A 164 25.46 -6.88 -6.56
CA SER A 164 25.90 -8.27 -6.46
C SER A 164 24.83 -9.27 -6.03
N VAL A 165 23.72 -8.82 -5.43
CA VAL A 165 22.64 -9.70 -4.98
C VAL A 165 21.36 -9.58 -5.82
N ARG A 166 21.26 -8.62 -6.74
CA ARG A 166 20.02 -8.40 -7.51
C ARG A 166 19.59 -9.64 -8.30
N GLY A 167 20.55 -10.38 -8.87
CA GLY A 167 20.29 -11.62 -9.61
C GLY A 167 19.89 -12.82 -8.75
N THR A 168 19.90 -12.71 -7.41
CA THR A 168 19.57 -13.80 -6.48
C THR A 168 18.28 -13.56 -5.70
N LEU A 169 17.57 -12.48 -6.01
CA LEU A 169 16.32 -12.12 -5.34
C LEU A 169 15.13 -12.95 -5.83
N ASP A 170 15.21 -13.63 -6.97
CA ASP A 170 14.13 -14.48 -7.48
C ASP A 170 13.76 -15.62 -6.51
N ASP A 171 12.47 -15.84 -6.30
CA ASP A 171 11.96 -16.89 -5.43
C ASP A 171 11.90 -18.24 -6.16
N GLY A 172 13.05 -18.90 -6.33
CA GLY A 172 13.11 -20.23 -6.97
C GLY A 172 12.46 -21.39 -6.18
N ASP A 173 11.85 -21.13 -5.01
CA ASP A 173 11.25 -22.17 -4.17
C ASP A 173 9.78 -22.36 -4.54
N ALA A 174 9.49 -23.49 -5.19
CA ALA A 174 8.14 -23.86 -5.65
C ALA A 174 7.09 -23.87 -4.53
N ARG A 175 7.49 -24.02 -3.26
CA ARG A 175 6.57 -23.97 -2.11
C ARG A 175 6.00 -22.57 -1.87
N PHE A 176 6.58 -21.52 -2.44
CA PHE A 176 6.10 -20.15 -2.32
C PHE A 176 5.57 -19.59 -3.64
N GLN A 177 5.64 -20.38 -4.71
CA GLN A 177 5.03 -20.11 -6.01
C GLN A 177 3.56 -20.57 -6.04
N MET A 178 2.74 -20.04 -5.13
CA MET A 178 1.30 -20.30 -5.07
C MET A 178 0.44 -19.01 -5.09
N TRP A 179 -0.81 -19.14 -5.51
CA TRP A 179 -1.82 -18.07 -5.43
C TRP A 179 -2.34 -17.94 -3.99
N PHE A 180 -2.53 -16.70 -3.49
CA PHE A 180 -2.95 -16.42 -2.10
C PHE A 180 -4.27 -15.65 -1.99
#